data_AF-A0A1I7TN90-F1
#
_entry.id   AF-A0A1I7TN90-F1
#
_cell.length_a   1.000
_cell.length_b   1.000
_cell.length_c   1.000
_cell.angle_alpha   90.00
_cell.angle_beta   90.00
_cell.angle_gamma   90.00
#
_symmetry.space_group_name_H-M   'P 1'
#
loop_
_entity.id
_entity.type
_entity.pdbx_description
1 polymer ?
#
loop_
_entity_poly.entity_id
_entity_poly.type
_entity_poly.pdbx_seq_one_letter_code
_entity_poly.pdbx_strand_id
1 'polypeptide(L)'
;METTILYTDVHNHVKRIYDKIVTRFRNEVFRGDLTRTDDSQKPNIRRNAFKMAIEELARRVDGTTVFYLTGLKPMPKCLSDHIKQNLEHTFRESVKEAYKDDCDWMEASSDTNLLAMPTVEDIQAELLADIATRTEEIRSYASRHREVWPPAPKEGDIVVPTGGLAKCICSPGCTVEVGQPAYRVLSKEEIKRLPKFKK
;
A
#
# COMPACT_ATOMS: atom_id res chain seq x y z
N MET A 1 19.21 23.13 -1.46
CA MET A 1 17.79 23.23 -1.88
C MET A 1 17.03 22.30 -0.97
N GLU A 2 16.52 22.89 0.10
CA GLU A 2 16.06 22.21 1.30
C GLU A 2 14.60 21.77 1.17
N THR A 3 14.32 20.67 1.86
CA THR A 3 13.17 19.76 1.87
C THR A 3 11.85 20.37 2.37
N THR A 4 11.59 21.65 2.11
CA THR A 4 10.49 22.39 2.73
C THR A 4 9.13 22.12 2.09
N ILE A 5 9.07 21.47 0.92
CA ILE A 5 7.82 21.31 0.14
C ILE A 5 6.97 20.09 0.59
N LEU A 6 7.51 19.16 1.39
CA LEU A 6 6.75 17.98 1.83
C LEU A 6 5.92 18.19 3.11
N TYR A 7 6.30 19.13 3.98
CA TYR A 7 5.68 19.27 5.30
C TYR A 7 4.35 20.04 5.25
N THR A 8 4.26 21.08 4.42
CA THR A 8 3.08 21.93 4.28
C THR A 8 1.86 21.18 3.76
N ASP A 9 2.07 20.24 2.82
CA ASP A 9 0.99 19.44 2.23
C ASP A 9 0.43 18.41 3.22
N VAL A 10 1.29 17.77 4.00
CA VAL A 10 0.88 16.86 5.09
C VAL A 10 0.11 17.63 6.15
N HIS A 11 0.60 18.79 6.59
CA HIS A 11 -0.09 19.62 7.57
C HIS A 11 -1.49 20.04 7.09
N ASN A 12 -1.63 20.54 5.86
CA ASN A 12 -2.92 20.92 5.29
C ASN A 12 -3.87 19.74 5.13
N HIS A 13 -3.35 18.56 4.80
CA HIS A 13 -4.13 17.33 4.75
C HIS A 13 -4.62 16.88 6.13
N VAL A 14 -3.74 16.86 7.12
CA VAL A 14 -4.04 16.54 8.53
C VAL A 14 -5.10 17.49 9.08
N LYS A 15 -4.97 18.80 8.82
CA LYS A 15 -5.97 19.80 9.19
C LYS A 15 -7.34 19.51 8.55
N ARG A 16 -7.38 19.19 7.26
CA ARG A 16 -8.63 18.83 6.57
C ARG A 16 -9.27 17.56 7.13
N ILE A 17 -8.47 16.59 7.57
CA ILE A 17 -8.98 15.42 8.29
C ILE A 17 -9.64 15.88 9.58
N TYR A 18 -8.94 16.64 10.41
CA TYR A 18 -9.44 17.14 11.68
C TYR A 18 -10.75 17.90 11.55
N ASP A 19 -10.82 18.89 10.65
CA ASP A 19 -12.03 19.71 10.44
C ASP A 19 -13.25 18.87 10.05
N LYS A 20 -13.05 17.82 9.22
CA LYS A 20 -14.11 16.89 8.83
C LYS A 20 -14.60 16.05 10.02
N ILE A 21 -13.69 15.58 10.87
CA ILE A 21 -14.02 14.80 12.07
C ILE A 21 -14.84 15.66 13.04
N VAL A 22 -14.37 16.88 13.33
CA VAL A 22 -15.09 17.83 14.19
C VAL A 22 -16.49 18.13 13.67
N THR A 23 -16.61 18.41 12.36
CA THR A 23 -17.90 18.70 11.74
C THR A 23 -18.86 17.51 11.86
N ARG A 24 -18.38 16.29 11.60
CA ARG A 24 -19.20 15.08 11.69
C ARG A 24 -19.63 14.81 13.12
N PHE A 25 -18.72 14.92 14.08
CA PHE A 25 -19.03 14.76 15.50
C PHE A 25 -20.13 15.73 15.94
N ARG A 26 -19.99 17.03 15.62
CA ARG A 26 -21.01 18.04 15.93
C ARG A 26 -22.37 17.68 15.33
N ASN A 27 -22.41 17.24 14.09
CA ASN A 27 -23.64 16.85 13.42
C ASN A 27 -24.31 15.63 14.08
N GLU A 28 -23.53 14.63 14.50
CA GLU A 28 -24.06 13.44 15.19
C GLU A 28 -24.58 13.77 16.59
N VAL A 29 -23.85 14.59 17.36
CA VAL A 29 -24.34 15.05 18.67
C VAL A 29 -25.63 15.85 18.50
N PHE A 30 -25.65 16.81 17.57
CA PHE A 30 -26.83 17.62 17.30
C PHE A 30 -28.05 16.79 16.87
N ARG A 31 -27.86 15.79 16.00
CA ARG A 31 -28.94 14.87 15.60
C ARG A 31 -29.45 14.04 16.77
N GLY A 32 -28.55 13.54 17.62
CA GLY A 32 -28.95 12.79 18.80
C GLY A 32 -29.72 13.66 19.81
N ASP A 33 -29.30 14.91 19.99
CA ASP A 33 -29.98 15.87 20.85
C ASP A 33 -31.38 16.26 20.33
N LEU A 34 -31.58 16.31 19.00
CA LEU A 34 -32.89 16.59 18.40
C LEU A 34 -33.87 15.42 18.47
N THR A 35 -33.37 14.18 18.48
CA THR A 35 -34.21 12.97 18.35
C THR A 35 -34.71 12.44 19.69
N ARG A 36 -34.17 12.92 20.82
CA ARG A 36 -34.49 12.42 22.15
C ARG A 36 -35.00 13.53 23.06
N THR A 37 -36.17 13.31 23.63
CA THR A 37 -36.79 14.19 24.63
C THR A 37 -36.26 13.94 26.04
N ASP A 38 -35.52 12.85 26.25
CA ASP A 38 -34.95 12.45 27.55
C ASP A 38 -33.48 12.87 27.65
N ASP A 39 -33.21 13.86 28.50
CA ASP A 39 -31.89 14.42 28.75
C ASP A 39 -30.90 13.39 29.33
N SER A 40 -31.39 12.33 29.99
CA SER A 40 -30.53 11.28 30.57
C SER A 40 -29.80 10.45 29.50
N GLN A 41 -30.24 10.50 28.25
CA GLN A 41 -29.68 9.73 27.14
C GLN A 41 -28.58 10.47 26.36
N LYS A 42 -28.44 11.79 26.55
CA LYS A 42 -27.44 12.63 25.87
C LYS A 42 -25.99 12.18 26.11
N PRO A 43 -25.56 11.76 27.32
CA PRO A 43 -24.19 11.31 27.53
C PRO A 43 -23.82 10.09 26.68
N ASN A 44 -24.75 9.13 26.50
CA ASN A 44 -24.53 7.94 25.69
C ASN A 44 -24.41 8.26 24.20
N ILE A 45 -25.18 9.23 23.71
CA ILE A 45 -25.09 9.72 22.33
C ILE A 45 -23.70 10.34 22.10
N ARG A 46 -23.29 11.25 23.00
CA ARG A 46 -21.99 11.94 22.91
C ARG A 46 -20.84 10.95 22.94
N ARG A 47 -20.89 9.96 23.84
CA ARG A 47 -19.91 8.86 23.92
C ARG A 47 -19.82 8.08 22.60
N ASN A 48 -20.95 7.69 22.01
CA ASN A 48 -20.97 6.94 20.76
C ASN A 48 -20.44 7.79 19.58
N ALA A 49 -20.89 9.05 19.48
CA ALA A 49 -20.42 9.98 18.45
C ALA A 49 -18.91 10.21 18.56
N PHE A 50 -18.38 10.33 19.79
CA PHE A 50 -16.95 10.47 20.04
C PHE A 50 -16.17 9.23 19.60
N LYS A 51 -16.61 8.03 19.99
CA LYS A 51 -15.96 6.77 19.58
C LYS A 51 -15.89 6.63 18.06
N MET A 52 -17.00 6.90 17.37
CA MET A 52 -17.05 6.89 15.91
C MET A 52 -16.11 7.94 15.29
N ALA A 53 -15.98 9.11 15.90
CA ALA A 53 -15.08 10.16 15.43
C ALA A 53 -13.61 9.76 15.55
N ILE A 54 -13.20 9.13 16.66
CA ILE A 54 -11.84 8.62 16.86
C ILE A 54 -11.51 7.49 15.88
N GLU A 55 -12.40 6.51 15.71
CA GLU A 55 -12.20 5.42 14.74
C GLU A 55 -12.10 5.97 13.30
N GLU A 56 -12.94 6.94 12.95
CA GLU A 56 -12.92 7.58 11.64
C GLU A 56 -11.61 8.35 11.41
N LEU A 57 -11.12 9.04 12.43
CA LEU A 57 -9.85 9.77 12.42
C LEU A 57 -8.68 8.80 12.16
N ALA A 58 -8.57 7.73 12.95
CA ALA A 58 -7.49 6.74 12.83
C ALA A 58 -7.44 6.16 11.42
N ARG A 59 -8.58 5.70 10.90
CA ARG A 59 -8.69 5.13 9.55
C ARG A 59 -8.35 6.12 8.43
N ARG A 60 -8.62 7.43 8.61
CA ARG A 60 -8.24 8.45 7.61
C ARG A 60 -6.74 8.72 7.61
N VAL A 61 -6.11 8.71 8.79
CA VAL A 61 -4.66 8.86 8.90
C VAL A 61 -3.98 7.64 8.28
N ASP A 62 -4.45 6.42 8.56
CA ASP A 62 -3.93 5.18 7.96
C ASP A 62 -4.07 5.13 6.43
N GLY A 63 -5.15 5.68 5.88
CA GLY A 63 -5.35 5.78 4.44
C GLY A 63 -4.53 6.87 3.76
N THR A 64 -3.69 7.62 4.48
CA THR A 64 -2.94 8.74 3.93
C THR A 64 -1.64 8.29 3.29
N THR A 65 -1.41 8.73 2.05
CA THR A 65 -0.16 8.54 1.31
C THR A 65 0.66 9.82 1.32
N VAL A 66 1.97 9.69 1.46
CA VAL A 66 2.94 10.79 1.43
C VAL A 66 3.80 10.67 0.17
N PHE A 67 4.16 11.81 -0.42
CA PHE A 67 5.05 11.84 -1.58
C PHE A 67 6.51 11.73 -1.11
N TYR A 68 7.28 10.82 -1.67
CA TYR A 68 8.73 10.72 -1.48
C TYR A 68 9.44 11.00 -2.80
N LEU A 69 10.75 11.21 -2.77
CA LEU A 69 11.58 11.27 -3.98
C LEU A 69 11.42 10.00 -4.87
N THR A 70 10.98 8.89 -4.26
CA THR A 70 10.72 7.61 -4.93
C THR A 70 9.27 7.42 -5.40
N GLY A 71 8.40 8.43 -5.22
CA GLY A 71 6.97 8.39 -5.58
C GLY A 71 6.02 8.42 -4.38
N LEU A 72 4.71 8.26 -4.65
CA LEU A 72 3.67 8.14 -3.63
C LEU A 72 3.83 6.82 -2.86
N LYS A 73 3.96 6.90 -1.54
CA LYS A 73 3.98 5.74 -0.66
C LYS A 73 3.01 5.92 0.51
N PRO A 74 2.56 4.82 1.15
CA PRO A 74 1.88 4.90 2.44
C PRO A 74 2.74 5.70 3.44
N MET A 75 2.08 6.43 4.32
CA MET A 75 2.77 7.10 5.42
C MET A 75 3.45 6.06 6.33
N PRO A 76 4.71 6.31 6.75
CA PRO A 76 5.41 5.49 7.74
C PRO A 76 4.56 5.35 8.99
N LYS A 77 4.56 4.15 9.57
CA LYS A 77 3.74 3.82 10.72
C LYS A 77 4.08 4.71 11.92
N CYS A 78 5.36 4.97 12.16
CA CYS A 78 5.78 5.86 13.24
C CYS A 78 5.17 7.27 13.13
N LEU A 79 5.13 7.82 11.91
CA LEU A 79 4.55 9.14 11.64
C LEU A 79 3.02 9.11 11.70
N SER A 80 2.39 8.07 11.14
CA SER A 80 0.95 7.85 11.18
C SER A 80 0.46 7.77 12.62
N ASP A 81 1.11 6.96 13.45
CA ASP A 81 0.73 6.76 14.85
C ASP A 81 0.93 8.04 15.68
N HIS A 82 2.01 8.78 15.45
CA HIS A 82 2.21 10.09 16.07
C HIS A 82 1.11 11.10 15.70
N ILE A 83 0.74 11.19 14.41
CA ILE A 83 -0.34 12.07 13.96
C ILE A 83 -1.68 11.66 14.57
N LYS A 84 -2.00 10.36 14.61
CA LYS A 84 -3.23 9.86 15.24
C LYS A 84 -3.33 10.30 16.69
N GLN A 85 -2.28 10.09 17.47
CA GLN A 85 -2.27 10.47 18.89
C GLN A 85 -2.43 11.97 19.08
N ASN A 86 -1.70 12.80 18.32
CA ASN A 86 -1.81 14.25 18.43
C ASN A 86 -3.21 14.74 18.06
N LEU A 87 -3.79 14.22 16.97
CA LEU A 87 -5.13 14.60 16.53
C LEU A 87 -6.19 14.11 17.53
N GLU A 88 -6.08 12.88 18.03
CA GLU A 88 -6.97 12.35 19.05
C GLU A 88 -6.91 13.19 20.33
N HIS A 89 -5.71 13.50 20.81
CA HIS A 89 -5.52 14.35 21.98
C HIS A 89 -6.16 15.73 21.77
N THR A 90 -5.84 16.38 20.65
CA THR A 90 -6.40 17.71 20.31
C THR A 90 -7.92 17.67 20.21
N PHE A 91 -8.47 16.61 19.62
CA PHE A 91 -9.91 16.42 19.50
C PHE A 91 -10.55 16.23 20.88
N ARG A 92 -9.98 15.35 21.72
CA ARG A 92 -10.45 15.09 23.08
C ARG A 92 -10.49 16.35 23.92
N GLU A 93 -9.41 17.15 23.91
CA GLU A 93 -9.37 18.43 24.64
C GLU A 93 -10.41 19.42 24.09
N SER A 94 -10.60 19.48 22.77
CA SER A 94 -11.65 20.32 22.16
C SER A 94 -13.06 19.91 22.58
N VAL A 95 -13.32 18.60 22.75
CA VAL A 95 -14.61 18.10 23.22
C VAL A 95 -14.77 18.37 24.73
N LYS A 96 -13.74 18.16 25.55
CA LYS A 96 -13.78 18.50 26.98
C LYS A 96 -14.10 19.96 27.22
N GLU A 97 -13.47 20.85 26.46
CA GLU A 97 -13.73 22.29 26.54
C GLU A 97 -15.17 22.64 26.14
N ALA A 98 -15.74 21.94 25.15
CA ALA A 98 -17.10 22.16 24.68
C ALA A 98 -18.18 21.59 25.62
N TYR A 99 -17.87 20.56 26.42
CA TYR A 99 -18.84 19.82 27.24
C TYR A 99 -18.38 19.67 28.70
N LYS A 100 -17.77 20.71 29.28
CA LYS A 100 -17.11 20.72 30.61
C LYS A 100 -17.84 19.98 31.73
N ASP A 101 -19.18 19.98 31.71
CA ASP A 101 -20.03 19.42 32.77
C ASP A 101 -20.49 17.96 32.52
N ASP A 102 -20.14 17.36 31.38
CA ASP A 102 -20.63 16.04 30.94
C ASP A 102 -19.57 15.30 30.12
N CYS A 103 -18.37 15.14 30.69
CA CYS A 103 -17.22 14.46 30.07
C CYS A 103 -16.71 13.25 30.86
N ASP A 104 -17.39 12.81 31.91
CA ASP A 104 -16.99 11.63 32.73
C ASP A 104 -16.90 10.33 31.91
N TRP A 105 -17.52 10.32 30.73
CA TRP A 105 -17.46 9.21 29.79
C TRP A 105 -16.20 9.19 28.91
N MET A 106 -15.42 10.27 28.88
CA MET A 106 -14.10 10.28 28.27
C MET A 106 -13.11 9.76 29.29
N GLU A 107 -12.70 8.51 29.16
CA GLU A 107 -11.56 7.99 29.91
C GLU A 107 -10.38 8.96 29.77
N ALA A 108 -9.62 9.13 30.86
CA ALA A 108 -8.35 9.82 30.80
C ALA A 108 -7.53 9.18 29.68
N SER A 109 -6.94 10.00 28.80
CA SER A 109 -5.92 9.50 27.88
C SER A 109 -4.93 8.72 28.73
N SER A 110 -4.84 7.40 28.54
CA SER A 110 -3.88 6.54 29.26
C SER A 110 -2.44 6.99 29.00
N ASP A 111 -2.24 7.81 27.97
CA ASP A 111 -0.96 8.32 27.56
C ASP A 111 -0.96 9.85 27.65
N THR A 112 -0.52 10.36 28.79
CA THR A 112 -0.07 11.76 28.93
C THR A 112 1.31 11.98 28.29
N ASN A 113 1.96 10.92 27.82
CA ASN A 113 3.09 11.03 26.91
C ASN A 113 2.54 11.20 25.48
N LEU A 114 2.29 12.44 25.07
CA LEU A 114 2.38 12.80 23.65
C LEU A 114 3.65 12.12 23.13
N LEU A 115 3.53 11.13 22.23
CA LEU A 115 4.70 10.50 21.63
C LEU A 115 5.63 11.62 21.17
N ALA A 116 6.89 11.58 21.59
CA ALA A 116 7.89 12.50 21.07
C ALA A 116 7.78 12.48 19.55
N MET A 117 7.87 13.66 18.90
CA MET A 117 7.87 13.72 17.45
C MET A 117 8.88 12.69 16.93
N PRO A 118 8.47 11.76 16.05
CA PRO A 118 9.39 10.78 15.50
C PRO A 118 10.53 11.54 14.85
N THR A 119 11.74 11.12 15.16
CA THR A 119 12.93 11.76 14.60
C THR A 119 13.06 11.42 13.13
N VAL A 120 13.90 12.18 12.41
CA VAL A 120 14.20 11.88 11.00
C VAL A 120 14.83 10.48 10.90
N GLU A 121 15.62 10.10 11.89
CA GLU A 121 16.28 8.81 12.03
C GLU A 121 15.25 7.67 12.15
N ASP A 122 14.18 7.86 12.94
CA ASP A 122 13.12 6.85 13.10
C ASP A 122 12.38 6.59 11.77
N ILE A 123 12.02 7.68 11.08
CA ILE A 123 11.35 7.62 9.77
C ILE A 123 12.28 6.98 8.72
N GLN A 124 13.57 7.34 8.75
CA GLN A 124 14.56 6.80 7.81
C GLN A 124 14.82 5.31 8.07
N ALA A 125 14.88 4.87 9.33
CA ALA A 125 15.06 3.47 9.69
C ALA A 125 13.89 2.59 9.17
N GLU A 126 12.65 3.05 9.33
CA GLU A 126 11.48 2.33 8.82
C GLU A 126 11.50 2.24 7.28
N LEU A 127 11.82 3.35 6.59
CA LEU A 127 11.93 3.37 5.13
C LEU A 127 13.05 2.44 4.62
N LEU A 128 14.19 2.40 5.31
CA LEU A 128 15.30 1.51 4.95
C LEU A 128 14.91 0.04 5.14
N ALA A 129 14.12 -0.29 6.17
CA ALA A 129 13.59 -1.65 6.37
C ALA A 129 12.62 -2.07 5.25
N ASP A 130 11.72 -1.18 4.80
CA ASP A 130 10.84 -1.42 3.64
C ASP A 130 11.67 -1.65 2.35
N ILE A 131 12.69 -0.82 2.11
CA ILE A 131 13.58 -0.97 0.95
C ILE A 131 14.33 -2.31 1.01
N ALA A 132 14.87 -2.68 2.17
CA ALA A 132 15.59 -3.95 2.34
C ALA A 132 14.68 -5.15 2.05
N THR A 133 13.45 -5.14 2.57
CA THR A 133 12.44 -6.18 2.33
C THR A 133 12.12 -6.33 0.85
N ARG A 134 11.81 -5.22 0.16
CA ARG A 134 11.53 -5.22 -1.28
C ARG A 134 12.74 -5.62 -2.12
N THR A 135 13.94 -5.24 -1.69
CA THR A 135 15.17 -5.63 -2.39
C THR A 135 15.39 -7.14 -2.28
N GLU A 136 15.08 -7.75 -1.14
CA GLU A 136 15.14 -9.21 -0.98
C GLU A 136 14.08 -9.91 -1.83
N GLU A 137 12.87 -9.36 -1.89
CA GLU A 137 11.85 -9.85 -2.83
C GLU A 137 12.38 -9.81 -4.27
N ILE A 138 12.89 -8.66 -4.74
CA ILE A 138 13.49 -8.50 -6.08
C ILE A 138 14.64 -9.48 -6.28
N ARG A 139 15.51 -9.68 -5.28
CA ARG A 139 16.62 -10.65 -5.35
C ARG A 139 16.09 -12.08 -5.50
N SER A 140 15.02 -12.44 -4.81
CA SER A 140 14.36 -13.73 -4.99
C SER A 140 13.82 -13.90 -6.43
N TYR A 141 13.32 -12.82 -7.05
CA TYR A 141 12.95 -12.81 -8.48
C TYR A 141 14.18 -12.93 -9.41
N ALA A 142 15.31 -12.32 -9.05
CA ALA A 142 16.55 -12.38 -9.82
C ALA A 142 17.24 -13.75 -9.79
N SER A 143 16.91 -14.60 -8.81
CA SER A 143 17.34 -16.01 -8.77
C SER A 143 16.58 -16.91 -9.77
N ARG A 144 15.62 -16.36 -10.52
CA ARG A 144 14.86 -17.11 -11.52
C ARG A 144 15.73 -17.40 -12.74
N HIS A 145 15.54 -18.62 -13.24
CA HIS A 145 16.10 -19.17 -14.45
C HIS A 145 16.31 -18.13 -15.56
N ARG A 146 17.55 -17.93 -16.03
CA ARG A 146 17.80 -17.07 -17.19
C ARG A 146 17.25 -17.76 -18.44
N GLU A 147 16.11 -17.30 -18.93
CA GLU A 147 15.54 -17.79 -20.18
C GLU A 147 16.46 -17.45 -21.35
N VAL A 148 17.01 -18.49 -21.99
CA VAL A 148 17.78 -18.39 -23.23
C VAL A 148 16.97 -19.09 -24.30
N TRP A 149 16.53 -18.30 -25.28
CA TRP A 149 15.61 -18.73 -26.32
C TRP A 149 16.41 -19.46 -27.41
N PRO A 150 15.92 -20.59 -27.94
CA PRO A 150 16.57 -21.27 -29.04
C PRO A 150 16.57 -20.38 -30.31
N PRO A 151 17.54 -20.54 -31.21
CA PRO A 151 17.58 -19.75 -32.44
C PRO A 151 16.34 -20.02 -33.29
N ALA A 152 15.77 -18.96 -33.85
CA ALA A 152 14.67 -19.10 -34.81
C ALA A 152 15.14 -19.83 -36.08
N PRO A 153 14.28 -20.63 -36.71
CA PRO A 153 14.56 -21.20 -38.03
C PRO A 153 14.85 -20.12 -39.07
N LYS A 154 15.75 -20.39 -40.01
CA LYS A 154 16.08 -19.45 -41.09
C LYS A 154 15.11 -19.59 -42.25
N GLU A 155 15.00 -18.55 -43.07
CA GLU A 155 14.29 -18.63 -44.34
C GLU A 155 14.88 -19.76 -45.20
N GLY A 156 14.01 -20.68 -45.65
CA GLY A 156 14.40 -21.86 -46.42
C GLY A 156 14.63 -23.13 -45.60
N ASP A 157 14.64 -23.05 -44.27
CA ASP A 157 14.67 -24.26 -43.42
C ASP A 157 13.34 -25.00 -43.46
N ILE A 158 13.40 -26.33 -43.63
CA ILE A 158 12.22 -27.18 -43.50
C ILE A 158 12.10 -27.58 -42.03
N VAL A 159 11.04 -27.09 -41.38
CA VAL A 159 10.77 -27.33 -39.96
C VAL A 159 9.52 -28.16 -39.75
N VAL A 160 9.55 -29.01 -38.73
CA VAL A 160 8.38 -29.75 -38.24
C VAL A 160 8.01 -29.19 -36.86
N PRO A 161 6.79 -28.65 -36.67
CA PRO A 161 6.33 -28.27 -35.34
C PRO A 161 6.16 -29.54 -34.51
N THR A 162 6.73 -29.57 -33.31
CA THR A 162 6.67 -30.74 -32.43
C THR A 162 5.45 -30.71 -31.49
N GLY A 163 4.69 -29.61 -31.50
CA GLY A 163 3.60 -29.34 -30.56
C GLY A 163 4.14 -28.89 -29.20
N GLY A 164 3.63 -27.77 -28.69
CA GLY A 164 4.04 -27.17 -27.41
C GLY A 164 5.09 -26.07 -27.52
N LEU A 165 5.63 -25.68 -26.37
CA LEU A 165 6.60 -24.61 -26.21
C LEU A 165 8.04 -25.12 -26.29
N ALA A 166 8.93 -24.31 -26.85
CA ALA A 166 10.33 -24.61 -26.97
C ALA A 166 10.98 -24.65 -25.57
N LYS A 167 12.01 -25.48 -25.40
CA LYS A 167 12.77 -25.53 -24.15
C LYS A 167 13.88 -24.48 -24.15
N CYS A 168 14.11 -23.88 -22.98
CA CYS A 168 15.25 -23.02 -22.75
C CYS A 168 16.56 -23.78 -22.99
N ILE A 169 17.57 -23.08 -23.52
CA ILE A 169 18.89 -23.64 -23.83
C ILE A 169 20.00 -23.07 -22.96
N CYS A 170 19.68 -22.49 -21.80
CA CYS A 170 20.67 -21.89 -20.90
C CYS A 170 21.65 -22.91 -20.30
N SER A 171 21.26 -24.19 -20.23
CA SER A 171 22.10 -25.31 -19.84
C SER A 171 21.66 -26.60 -20.56
N PRO A 172 22.56 -27.58 -20.74
CA PRO A 172 22.20 -28.88 -21.32
C PRO A 172 21.09 -29.56 -20.50
N GLY A 173 19.99 -29.93 -21.16
CA GLY A 173 18.88 -30.65 -20.52
C GLY A 173 17.90 -29.78 -19.73
N CYS A 174 17.95 -28.45 -19.87
CA CYS A 174 16.98 -27.57 -19.24
C CYS A 174 15.53 -27.93 -19.62
N THR A 175 14.65 -27.94 -18.62
CA THR A 175 13.22 -28.30 -18.75
C THR A 175 12.28 -27.10 -18.75
N VAL A 176 12.80 -25.87 -18.60
CA VAL A 176 11.97 -24.66 -18.58
C VAL A 176 11.49 -24.37 -20.00
N GLU A 177 10.18 -24.19 -20.15
CA GLU A 177 9.56 -23.82 -21.42
C GLU A 177 9.65 -22.30 -21.63
N VAL A 178 9.92 -21.88 -22.86
CA VAL A 178 9.95 -20.46 -23.26
C VAL A 178 8.79 -20.16 -24.20
N GLY A 179 8.41 -18.88 -24.32
CA GLY A 179 7.26 -18.43 -25.12
C GLY A 179 7.39 -18.54 -26.64
N GLN A 180 8.15 -19.50 -27.18
CA GLN A 180 8.23 -19.82 -28.60
C GLN A 180 7.65 -21.20 -28.90
N PRO A 181 7.06 -21.41 -30.08
CA PRO A 181 6.66 -22.74 -30.50
C PRO A 181 7.89 -23.64 -30.65
N ALA A 182 7.74 -24.92 -30.27
CA ALA A 182 8.78 -25.91 -30.46
C ALA A 182 8.82 -26.39 -31.92
N TYR A 183 9.99 -26.26 -32.55
CA TYR A 183 10.25 -26.73 -33.92
C TYR A 183 11.46 -27.67 -33.94
N ARG A 184 11.41 -28.65 -34.85
CA ARG A 184 12.56 -29.48 -35.23
C ARG A 184 12.95 -29.13 -36.67
N VAL A 185 14.16 -28.61 -36.86
CA VAL A 185 14.75 -28.40 -38.19
C VAL A 185 15.21 -29.75 -38.75
N LEU A 186 14.80 -30.07 -39.98
CA LEU A 186 15.19 -31.33 -40.64
C LEU A 186 16.59 -31.24 -41.24
N SER A 187 17.37 -32.32 -41.13
CA SER A 187 18.68 -32.40 -41.79
C SER A 187 18.53 -32.56 -43.31
N LYS A 188 19.61 -32.25 -44.06
CA LYS A 188 19.62 -32.42 -45.53
C LYS A 188 19.34 -33.87 -45.94
N GLU A 189 19.77 -34.84 -45.15
CA GLU A 189 19.54 -36.27 -45.36
C GLU A 189 18.08 -36.63 -45.15
N GLU A 190 17.43 -36.07 -44.12
CA GLU A 190 16.00 -36.24 -43.86
C GLU A 190 15.16 -35.61 -44.98
N ILE A 191 15.54 -34.42 -45.43
CA ILE A 191 14.86 -33.71 -46.52
C ILE A 191 14.92 -34.52 -47.82
N LYS A 192 16.05 -35.16 -48.14
CA LYS A 192 16.18 -36.03 -49.32
C LYS A 192 15.24 -37.23 -49.31
N ARG A 193 14.81 -37.67 -48.13
CA ARG A 193 13.90 -38.81 -47.92
C ARG A 193 12.43 -38.43 -47.97
N LEU A 194 12.11 -37.13 -47.96
CA LEU A 194 10.72 -36.68 -48.06
C LEU A 194 10.14 -37.00 -49.46
N PRO A 195 8.86 -37.43 -49.53
CA PRO A 195 8.23 -37.73 -50.80
C PRO A 195 8.18 -36.46 -51.67
N LYS A 196 8.74 -36.57 -52.88
CA LYS A 196 8.66 -35.49 -53.88
C LYS A 196 7.27 -35.50 -54.49
N PHE A 197 6.39 -34.64 -54.02
CA PHE A 197 5.11 -34.39 -54.68
C PHE A 197 5.39 -33.73 -56.04
N LYS A 198 5.18 -34.47 -57.13
CA LYS A 198 5.12 -33.88 -58.46
C LYS A 198 3.84 -33.04 -58.52
N LYS A 199 3.97 -31.75 -58.84
CA LYS A 199 2.85 -30.88 -59.20
C LYS A 199 2.20 -31.37 -60.49
#